data_AF-A0A7S0YDL8-F1
#
_entry.id   AF-A0A7S0YDL8-F1
#
_cell.length_a   1.000
_cell.length_b   1.000
_cell.length_c   1.000
_cell.angle_alpha   90.00
_cell.angle_beta   90.00
_cell.angle_gamma   90.00
#
_symmetry.space_group_name_H-M   'P 1'
#
loop_
_entity.id
_entity.type
_entity.pdbx_description
1 polymer ?
#
loop_
_entity_poly.entity_id
_entity_poly.type
_entity_poly.pdbx_seq_one_letter_code
_entity_poly.pdbx_strand_id
1 'polypeptide(L)'
;TTTTTTTTTTTTKGYVIVVGATNRPNAIDPALRRPGRLDREVAVGLPDLNQRIAMLRHFSRQLPLAFSTGQSLEDVAQMCHGYSGADLAALVREASMDAVTAQFHASRFGV
;
A
#
# COMPACT_ATOMS: atom_id res chain seq x y z
N THR A 1 -23.82 34.38 -32.08
CA THR A 1 -24.08 34.30 -30.62
C THR A 1 -23.44 33.04 -30.09
N THR A 2 -22.27 33.14 -29.46
CA THR A 2 -21.63 32.03 -28.72
C THR A 2 -20.98 32.64 -27.49
N THR A 3 -21.59 32.40 -26.32
CA THR A 3 -21.16 32.96 -25.04
C THR A 3 -20.10 32.04 -24.43
N THR A 4 -18.87 32.54 -24.30
CA THR A 4 -17.81 31.90 -23.51
C THR A 4 -18.01 32.26 -22.04
N THR A 5 -18.41 31.31 -21.21
CA THR A 5 -18.51 31.51 -19.75
C THR A 5 -17.22 31.03 -19.08
N THR A 6 -16.31 31.98 -18.83
CA THR A 6 -15.17 31.79 -17.93
C THR A 6 -15.64 32.06 -16.50
N THR A 7 -15.93 31.01 -15.73
CA THR A 7 -16.28 31.14 -14.31
C THR A 7 -15.00 31.28 -13.49
N THR A 8 -14.64 32.52 -13.13
CA THR A 8 -13.60 32.81 -12.14
C THR A 8 -14.26 32.88 -10.77
N THR A 9 -14.18 31.82 -9.96
CA THR A 9 -14.59 31.84 -8.56
C THR A 9 -13.46 32.38 -7.67
N THR A 10 -13.74 33.52 -7.03
CA THR A 10 -12.90 34.20 -6.04
C THR A 10 -13.29 33.76 -4.63
N THR A 11 -12.48 32.96 -3.93
CA THR A 11 -12.66 32.70 -2.48
C THR A 11 -11.42 32.01 -1.88
N THR A 12 -10.72 32.69 -0.96
CA THR A 12 -9.59 32.21 -0.13
C THR A 12 -8.43 31.55 -0.90
N LYS A 13 -7.25 32.17 -0.96
CA LYS A 13 -6.05 31.57 -1.63
C LYS A 13 -5.58 30.29 -0.91
N GLY A 14 -6.29 29.18 -1.10
CA GLY A 14 -5.83 27.84 -0.79
C GLY A 14 -5.01 27.30 -1.96
N TYR A 15 -3.94 26.57 -1.65
CA TYR A 15 -3.17 25.85 -2.66
C TYR A 15 -3.88 24.52 -2.94
N VAL A 16 -4.18 24.24 -4.21
CA VAL A 16 -4.70 22.94 -4.66
C VAL A 16 -3.56 22.13 -5.23
N ILE A 17 -3.40 20.89 -4.76
CA ILE A 17 -2.42 19.93 -5.27
C ILE A 17 -3.18 18.78 -5.93
N VAL A 18 -2.78 18.41 -7.14
CA VAL A 18 -3.35 17.29 -7.89
C VAL A 18 -2.35 16.14 -7.89
N VAL A 19 -2.78 14.95 -7.45
CA VAL A 19 -1.98 13.72 -7.47
C VAL A 19 -2.67 12.69 -8.36
N GLY A 20 -1.95 12.19 -9.37
CA GLY A 20 -2.39 11.09 -10.22
C GLY A 20 -1.59 9.82 -9.94
N ALA A 21 -2.23 8.65 -10.07
CA ALA A 21 -1.58 7.35 -9.96
C ALA A 21 -1.89 6.50 -11.21
N THR A 22 -0.87 5.88 -11.81
CA THR A 22 -1.02 5.00 -12.98
C THR A 22 -0.02 3.85 -12.91
N ASN A 23 -0.46 2.67 -13.35
CA ASN A 23 0.43 1.52 -13.57
C ASN A 23 1.02 1.50 -15.00
N ARG A 24 0.62 2.46 -15.85
CA ARG A 24 1.02 2.57 -17.26
C ARG A 24 1.42 4.01 -17.59
N PRO A 25 2.57 4.51 -17.12
CA PRO A 25 2.99 5.90 -17.36
C PRO A 25 3.15 6.23 -18.85
N ASN A 26 3.51 5.24 -19.67
CA ASN A 26 3.66 5.39 -21.12
C ASN A 26 2.32 5.50 -21.86
N ALA A 27 1.19 5.18 -21.22
CA ALA A 27 -0.13 5.34 -21.79
C ALA A 27 -0.73 6.73 -21.53
N ILE A 28 -0.07 7.56 -20.71
CA ILE A 28 -0.51 8.93 -20.45
C ILE A 28 -0.06 9.84 -21.60
N ASP A 29 -0.97 10.71 -22.05
CA ASP A 29 -0.68 11.75 -23.03
C ASP A 29 0.55 12.58 -22.60
N PRO A 30 1.62 12.65 -23.43
CA PRO A 30 2.79 13.46 -23.13
C PRO A 30 2.49 14.93 -22.83
N ALA A 31 1.37 15.49 -23.33
CA ALA A 31 0.95 16.85 -23.03
C ALA A 31 0.57 17.05 -21.56
N LEU A 32 0.08 16.02 -20.87
CA LEU A 32 -0.25 16.08 -19.44
C LEU A 32 0.99 16.01 -18.54
N ARG A 33 2.10 15.45 -19.04
CA ARG A 33 3.37 15.28 -18.30
C ARG A 33 4.29 16.52 -18.38
N ARG A 34 3.87 17.58 -19.08
CA ARG A 34 4.66 18.80 -19.26
C ARG A 34 4.63 19.70 -18.01
N PRO A 35 5.64 20.56 -17.82
CA PRO A 35 5.68 21.56 -16.76
C PRO A 35 4.36 22.34 -16.61
N GLY A 36 3.90 22.51 -15.36
CA GLY A 36 2.63 23.18 -15.04
C GLY A 36 1.38 22.30 -15.08
N ARG A 37 1.53 20.97 -15.26
CA ARG A 37 0.46 19.96 -15.17
C ARG A 37 0.86 18.83 -14.22
N LEU A 38 1.08 17.60 -14.72
CA LEU A 38 1.64 16.48 -13.97
C LEU A 38 3.16 16.43 -14.20
N ASP A 39 3.85 17.46 -13.74
CA ASP A 39 5.27 17.68 -14.03
C ASP A 39 6.23 16.94 -13.07
N ARG A 40 5.72 16.45 -11.94
CA ARG A 40 6.46 15.64 -10.97
C ARG A 40 6.03 14.18 -11.07
N GLU A 41 6.98 13.32 -11.39
CA GLU A 41 6.78 11.88 -11.46
C GLU A 41 7.56 11.19 -10.34
N VAL A 42 6.89 10.29 -9.64
CA VAL A 42 7.48 9.45 -8.60
C VAL A 42 7.20 8.01 -8.96
N ALA A 43 8.25 7.26 -9.29
CA ALA A 43 8.14 5.84 -9.52
C ALA A 43 8.09 5.09 -8.18
N VAL A 44 7.10 4.23 -8.01
CA VAL A 44 6.98 3.37 -6.82
C VAL A 44 7.39 1.96 -7.24
N GLY A 45 8.54 1.52 -6.73
CA GLY A 45 9.04 0.17 -6.93
C GLY A 45 8.54 -0.82 -5.87
N LEU A 46 8.99 -2.07 -5.99
CA LEU A 46 8.79 -3.07 -4.95
C LEU A 46 9.58 -2.69 -3.68
N PRO A 47 9.05 -3.01 -2.49
CA PRO A 47 9.71 -2.67 -1.24
C PRO A 47 11.02 -3.44 -1.05
N ASP A 48 12.05 -2.75 -0.53
CA ASP A 48 13.27 -3.36 -0.03
C ASP A 48 13.03 -4.16 1.27
N LEU A 49 14.06 -4.86 1.77
CA LEU A 49 13.93 -5.68 2.98
C LEU A 49 13.45 -4.88 4.20
N ASN A 50 14.00 -3.70 4.44
CA ASN A 50 13.65 -2.86 5.59
C ASN A 50 12.22 -2.33 5.46
N GLN A 51 11.83 -1.95 4.25
CA GLN A 51 10.46 -1.54 3.93
C GLN A 51 9.48 -2.70 4.13
N ARG A 52 9.83 -3.93 3.72
CA ARG A 52 9.00 -5.12 3.99
C ARG A 52 8.83 -5.38 5.48
N ILE A 53 9.90 -5.28 6.28
CA ILE A 53 9.83 -5.39 7.75
C ILE A 53 8.89 -4.34 8.32
N ALA A 54 9.03 -3.07 7.92
CA ALA A 54 8.18 -1.99 8.38
C ALA A 54 6.71 -2.18 7.99
N MET A 55 6.44 -2.63 6.77
CA MET A 55 5.09 -2.94 6.29
C MET A 55 4.48 -4.11 7.05
N LEU A 56 5.21 -5.21 7.24
CA LEU A 56 4.75 -6.35 8.02
C LEU A 56 4.42 -5.94 9.45
N ARG A 57 5.31 -5.16 10.12
CA ARG A 57 5.05 -4.62 11.46
C ARG A 57 3.80 -3.74 11.50
N HIS A 58 3.57 -2.95 10.45
CA HIS A 58 2.40 -2.09 10.35
C HIS A 58 1.12 -2.91 10.22
N PHE A 59 1.08 -3.86 9.28
CA PHE A 59 -0.10 -4.70 9.04
C PHE A 59 -0.40 -5.63 10.22
N SER A 60 0.62 -6.07 10.94
CA SER A 60 0.46 -6.97 12.09
C SER A 60 0.27 -6.27 13.44
N ARG A 61 0.23 -4.93 13.48
CA ARG A 61 0.27 -4.15 14.73
C ARG A 61 -0.86 -4.46 15.71
N GLN A 62 -2.02 -4.89 15.22
CA GLN A 62 -3.19 -5.22 16.04
C GLN A 62 -3.35 -6.73 16.27
N LEU A 63 -2.42 -7.55 15.77
CA LEU A 63 -2.48 -8.99 15.90
C LEU A 63 -1.61 -9.45 17.07
N PRO A 64 -2.08 -10.39 17.90
CA PRO A 64 -1.22 -11.06 18.87
C PRO A 64 -0.25 -11.98 18.12
N LEU A 65 0.99 -11.52 17.94
CA LEU A 65 2.04 -12.31 17.29
C LEU A 65 2.74 -13.21 18.31
N ALA A 66 2.81 -14.50 18.00
CA ALA A 66 3.61 -15.47 18.71
C ALA A 66 4.60 -16.11 17.74
N PHE A 67 5.89 -15.91 17.97
CA PHE A 67 6.96 -16.54 17.20
C PHE A 67 7.59 -17.68 17.99
N SER A 68 8.01 -18.74 17.31
CA SER A 68 8.85 -19.76 17.92
C SER A 68 10.19 -19.17 18.33
N THR A 69 10.88 -19.79 19.30
CA THR A 69 12.18 -19.31 19.78
C THR A 69 13.16 -19.10 18.63
N GLY A 70 13.69 -17.89 18.51
CA GLY A 70 14.65 -17.51 17.46
C GLY A 70 14.02 -17.10 16.13
N GLN A 71 12.69 -17.13 15.99
CA GLN A 71 11.99 -16.60 14.82
C GLN A 71 11.48 -15.18 15.06
N SER A 72 11.37 -14.43 13.97
CA SER A 72 11.04 -13.02 13.97
C SER A 72 10.32 -12.60 12.69
N LEU A 73 9.83 -11.37 12.65
CA LEU A 73 9.18 -10.81 11.46
C LEU A 73 10.19 -10.53 10.35
N GLU A 74 11.45 -10.34 10.72
CA GLU A 74 12.60 -10.17 9.83
C GLU A 74 12.81 -11.41 8.97
N ASP A 75 12.65 -12.61 9.53
CA ASP A 75 12.77 -13.88 8.80
C ASP A 75 11.68 -13.98 7.72
N VAL A 76 10.44 -13.63 8.09
CA VAL A 76 9.31 -13.57 7.14
C VAL A 76 9.59 -12.56 6.03
N ALA A 77 10.12 -11.38 6.37
CA ALA A 77 10.44 -10.33 5.40
C ALA A 77 11.55 -10.76 4.40
N GLN A 78 12.49 -11.60 4.82
CA GLN A 78 13.50 -12.18 3.93
C GLN A 78 12.89 -13.14 2.91
N MET A 79 11.87 -13.91 3.31
CA MET A 79 11.16 -14.84 2.43
C MET A 79 10.23 -14.15 1.43
N CYS A 80 9.80 -12.92 1.71
CA CYS A 80 8.86 -12.16 0.88
C CYS A 80 9.53 -11.37 -0.26
N HIS A 81 10.58 -11.91 -0.89
CA HIS A 81 11.22 -11.23 -2.03
C HIS A 81 10.22 -11.07 -3.18
N GLY A 82 10.18 -9.89 -3.80
CA GLY A 82 9.27 -9.61 -4.91
C GLY A 82 7.83 -9.24 -4.51
N TYR A 83 7.49 -9.30 -3.22
CA TYR A 83 6.13 -8.99 -2.76
C TYR A 83 5.87 -7.48 -2.81
N SER A 84 4.70 -7.10 -3.31
CA SER A 84 4.20 -5.73 -3.20
C SER A 84 3.60 -5.47 -1.81
N GLY A 85 3.29 -4.20 -1.51
CA GLY A 85 2.59 -3.86 -0.27
C GLY A 85 1.23 -4.55 -0.12
N ALA A 86 0.53 -4.80 -1.24
CA ALA A 86 -0.74 -5.53 -1.24
C ALA A 86 -0.55 -7.01 -0.89
N ASP A 87 0.51 -7.63 -1.42
CA ASP A 87 0.82 -9.04 -1.16
C ASP A 87 1.19 -9.26 0.32
N LEU A 88 1.97 -8.35 0.92
CA LEU A 88 2.29 -8.39 2.35
C LEU A 88 1.05 -8.22 3.23
N ALA A 89 0.14 -7.31 2.86
CA ALA A 89 -1.11 -7.14 3.58
C ALA A 89 -1.99 -8.40 3.48
N ALA A 90 -2.05 -9.02 2.31
CA ALA A 90 -2.76 -10.28 2.09
C ALA A 90 -2.14 -11.41 2.91
N LEU A 91 -0.80 -11.55 2.91
CA LEU A 91 -0.09 -12.55 3.71
C LEU A 91 -0.48 -12.49 5.19
N VAL A 92 -0.46 -11.29 5.78
CA VAL A 92 -0.81 -11.10 7.20
C VAL A 92 -2.28 -11.45 7.45
N ARG A 93 -3.18 -11.08 6.53
CA ARG A 93 -4.61 -11.41 6.63
C ARG A 93 -4.84 -12.91 6.59
N GLU A 94 -4.27 -13.63 5.62
CA GLU A 94 -4.44 -15.08 5.50
C GLU A 94 -3.87 -15.81 6.72
N ALA A 95 -2.66 -15.45 7.17
CA ALA A 95 -2.06 -16.01 8.38
C ALA A 95 -2.93 -15.82 9.63
N SER A 96 -3.63 -14.68 9.72
CA SER A 96 -4.56 -14.40 10.83
C SER A 96 -5.79 -15.31 10.77
N MET A 97 -6.34 -15.52 9.58
CA MET A 97 -7.51 -16.37 9.37
C MET A 97 -7.19 -17.84 9.64
N ASP A 98 -6.00 -18.29 9.22
CA ASP A 98 -5.51 -19.63 9.53
C ASP A 98 -5.33 -19.84 11.04
N ALA A 99 -4.76 -18.86 11.75
CA ALA A 99 -4.59 -18.92 13.20
C ALA A 99 -5.94 -18.99 13.93
N VAL A 100 -6.92 -18.18 13.50
CA VAL A 100 -8.28 -18.21 14.07
C VAL A 100 -8.92 -19.58 13.85
N THR A 101 -8.82 -20.12 12.64
CA THR A 101 -9.37 -21.44 12.30
C THR A 101 -8.73 -22.56 13.13
N ALA A 102 -7.41 -22.53 13.28
CA ALA A 102 -6.67 -23.47 14.12
C ALA A 102 -7.10 -23.37 15.60
N GLN A 103 -7.25 -22.16 16.13
CA GLN A 103 -7.68 -21.94 17.51
C GLN A 103 -9.10 -22.46 17.78
N PHE A 104 -10.03 -22.26 16.83
CA PHE A 104 -11.38 -22.81 16.93
C PHE A 104 -11.36 -24.35 16.94
N HIS A 105 -10.52 -24.98 16.11
CA HIS A 105 -10.36 -26.43 16.08
C HIS A 105 -9.79 -26.96 17.42
N ALA A 106 -8.72 -26.35 17.94
CA ALA A 106 -8.13 -26.73 19.22
C ALA A 106 -9.13 -26.60 20.37
N SER A 107 -9.88 -25.49 20.41
CA SER A 107 -10.88 -25.23 21.47
C SER A 107 -12.08 -26.19 21.41
N ARG A 108 -12.43 -26.72 20.23
CA ARG A 108 -13.57 -27.64 20.03
C ARG A 108 -13.21 -29.11 20.26
N PHE A 109 -11.97 -29.50 20.00
CA PHE A 109 -11.54 -30.90 20.05
C PHE A 109 -10.51 -31.23 21.13
N GLY A 110 -10.10 -30.23 21.94
CA GLY A 110 -9.37 -30.46 23.19
C GLY A 110 -8.02 -31.18 23.03
N VAL A 111 -7.29 -30.87 21.97
CA VAL A 111 -5.88 -31.26 21.78
C VAL A 111 -4.97 -30.05 21.90
#